data_AF-A0A1G9E4R6-F1
#
_entry.id   AF-A0A1G9E4R6-F1
#
_cell.length_a   1.000
_cell.length_b   1.000
_cell.length_c   1.000
_cell.angle_alpha   90.00
_cell.angle_beta   90.00
_cell.angle_gamma   90.00
#
_symmetry.space_group_name_H-M   'P 1'
#
loop_
_entity.id
_entity.type
_entity.pdbx_description
1 polymer ?
#
loop_
_entity_poly.entity_id
_entity_poly.type
_entity_poly.pdbx_seq_one_letter_code
_entity_poly.pdbx_strand_id
1 'polypeptide(L)'
;MTATFFASPEQLEMYPEGTKEILDRGHMIENNAMYGMDVDALQHEDIYQRVETTNEMVETATGDSAEFAFVKNNDNKDLNAIVAQLDMTGIVTPVSELKPSDDEDKMLKNIKRAVARGGILSMDPDDASLIPYLKEAADEVDFEFIPLENLIAADETRKDFSEIKGADAIQPNEDMTDVVPHLHYQQPTTEKEVALTFDDWASETIVQEVLDILDEYEIQSTFYLKSEKIEENPNLARLLIERGHEVANHTHSHPDTTTLTPEELQEDVYQAHQIITEAIQEQPTLYFRPPFGRIEDQASHAITAMGYEAIGMYDISSYDWNDEYTEADVINRVMTIIQPGSVIVMHILDDIHTPSVLDDVIESIQAEGYEFVLTSDWLDE
;
A
#
# COMPACT_ATOMS: atom_id res chain seq x y z
N MET A 1 -8.60 6.18 21.38
CA MET A 1 -9.08 6.65 20.07
C MET A 1 -9.46 8.10 20.21
N THR A 2 -8.75 8.96 19.49
CA THR A 2 -9.05 10.38 19.32
C THR A 2 -9.51 10.60 17.89
N ALA A 3 -10.25 11.68 17.62
CA ALA A 3 -10.89 11.89 16.32
C ALA A 3 -11.13 13.39 16.09
N THR A 4 -11.33 13.76 14.83
CA THR A 4 -11.69 15.12 14.40
C THR A 4 -13.18 15.19 14.09
N PHE A 5 -13.90 16.10 14.76
CA PHE A 5 -15.34 16.32 14.56
C PHE A 5 -15.58 17.57 13.72
N PHE A 6 -16.19 17.41 12.55
CA PHE A 6 -16.57 18.53 11.68
C PHE A 6 -17.98 19.04 12.06
N ALA A 7 -18.05 20.21 12.70
CA ALA A 7 -19.30 20.75 13.26
C ALA A 7 -19.86 21.92 12.43
N SER A 8 -21.18 21.91 12.19
CA SER A 8 -21.90 23.02 11.57
C SER A 8 -22.22 24.12 12.61
N PRO A 9 -22.53 25.35 12.16
CA PRO A 9 -23.02 26.41 13.06
C PRO A 9 -24.18 25.95 13.95
N GLU A 10 -25.17 25.27 13.36
CA GLU A 10 -26.36 24.83 14.06
C GLU A 10 -26.03 23.80 15.16
N GLN A 11 -25.03 22.93 14.92
CA GLN A 11 -24.57 21.96 15.91
C GLN A 11 -23.82 22.64 17.06
N LEU A 12 -22.93 23.60 16.76
CA LEU A 12 -22.19 24.38 17.75
C LEU A 12 -23.12 25.22 18.64
N GLU A 13 -24.19 25.81 18.06
CA GLU A 13 -25.20 26.54 18.84
C GLU A 13 -26.05 25.62 19.72
N MET A 14 -26.41 24.45 19.22
CA MET A 14 -27.33 23.54 19.92
C MET A 14 -26.65 22.82 21.08
N TYR A 15 -25.33 22.56 20.99
CA TYR A 15 -24.62 21.70 21.94
C TYR A 15 -23.30 22.28 22.50
N PRO A 16 -23.26 23.52 23.03
CA PRO A 16 -22.02 24.16 23.48
C PRO A 16 -21.32 23.41 24.62
N GLU A 17 -22.07 22.78 25.54
CA GLU A 17 -21.48 21.94 26.60
C GLU A 17 -20.91 20.63 26.04
N GLY A 18 -21.53 20.06 24.99
CA GLY A 18 -21.06 18.85 24.32
C GLY A 18 -19.77 19.10 23.54
N THR A 19 -19.65 20.24 22.87
CA THR A 19 -18.42 20.72 22.22
C THR A 19 -17.26 20.75 23.20
N LYS A 20 -17.47 21.28 24.41
CA LYS A 20 -16.44 21.27 25.45
C LYS A 20 -16.09 19.87 25.93
N GLU A 21 -17.08 19.00 26.12
CA GLU A 21 -16.83 17.61 26.55
C GLU A 21 -16.00 16.82 25.51
N ILE A 22 -16.25 17.04 24.22
CA ILE A 22 -15.47 16.44 23.12
C ILE A 22 -13.99 16.84 23.26
N LEU A 23 -13.71 18.12 23.49
CA LEU A 23 -12.34 18.62 23.68
C LEU A 23 -11.69 18.09 24.96
N ASP A 24 -12.42 18.08 26.09
CA ASP A 24 -11.93 17.57 27.38
C ASP A 24 -11.52 16.09 27.31
N ARG A 25 -12.04 15.35 26.31
CA ARG A 25 -11.70 13.94 26.01
C ARG A 25 -10.52 13.80 25.04
N GLY A 26 -9.95 14.89 24.54
CA GLY A 26 -8.81 14.91 23.61
C GLY A 26 -9.19 14.76 22.14
N HIS A 27 -10.45 15.02 21.78
CA HIS A 27 -10.87 15.10 20.38
C HIS A 27 -10.73 16.53 19.85
N MET A 28 -10.79 16.68 18.53
CA MET A 28 -10.75 17.97 17.85
C MET A 28 -12.11 18.38 17.30
N ILE A 29 -12.29 19.68 17.06
CA ILE A 29 -13.50 20.24 16.45
C ILE A 29 -13.11 21.20 15.33
N GLU A 30 -13.66 20.96 14.15
CA GLU A 30 -13.30 21.63 12.90
C GLU A 30 -14.53 22.13 12.14
N ASN A 31 -14.29 22.93 11.11
CA ASN A 31 -15.32 23.70 10.43
C ASN A 31 -16.14 22.85 9.42
N ASN A 32 -17.46 22.75 9.63
CA ASN A 32 -18.39 22.14 8.67
C ASN A 32 -19.49 23.11 8.25
N ALA A 33 -19.11 24.34 7.91
CA ALA A 33 -20.03 25.42 7.57
C ALA A 33 -21.09 25.03 6.53
N MET A 34 -20.72 24.20 5.55
CA MET A 34 -21.57 23.83 4.43
C MET A 34 -22.42 22.57 4.65
N TYR A 35 -22.44 22.01 5.86
CA TYR A 35 -23.24 20.83 6.17
C TYR A 35 -24.72 21.03 5.81
N GLY A 36 -25.27 20.09 5.05
CA GLY A 36 -26.67 20.12 4.60
C GLY A 36 -27.01 21.21 3.57
N MET A 37 -26.03 21.94 3.04
CA MET A 37 -26.25 23.01 2.08
C MET A 37 -25.98 22.58 0.63
N ASP A 38 -26.70 23.21 -0.30
CA ASP A 38 -26.40 23.17 -1.74
C ASP A 38 -25.44 24.33 -2.08
N VAL A 39 -24.14 24.06 -1.98
CA VAL A 39 -23.08 25.08 -2.11
C VAL A 39 -23.11 25.73 -3.49
N ASP A 40 -23.47 25.00 -4.54
CA ASP A 40 -23.52 25.51 -5.92
C ASP A 40 -24.65 26.53 -6.13
N ALA A 41 -25.64 26.58 -5.22
CA ALA A 41 -26.73 27.54 -5.23
C ALA A 41 -26.41 28.83 -4.43
N LEU A 42 -25.31 28.87 -3.69
CA LEU A 42 -24.92 30.00 -2.83
C LEU A 42 -24.03 31.00 -3.58
N GLN A 43 -24.05 32.26 -3.14
CA GLN A 43 -23.09 33.25 -3.63
C GLN A 43 -21.78 33.15 -2.85
N HIS A 44 -20.67 33.52 -3.49
CA HIS A 44 -19.34 33.55 -2.88
C HIS A 44 -19.32 34.25 -1.50
N GLU A 45 -19.95 35.42 -1.40
CA GLU A 45 -20.03 36.18 -0.14
C GLU A 45 -20.80 35.42 0.97
N ASP A 46 -21.88 34.72 0.63
CA ASP A 46 -22.67 33.96 1.59
C ASP A 46 -21.87 32.74 2.10
N ILE A 47 -21.10 32.10 1.22
CA ILE A 47 -20.19 31.01 1.58
C ILE A 47 -19.10 31.56 2.51
N TYR A 48 -18.45 32.67 2.12
CA TYR A 48 -17.37 33.29 2.90
C TYR A 48 -17.82 33.63 4.32
N GLN A 49 -18.91 34.39 4.45
CA GLN A 49 -19.43 34.80 5.74
C GLN A 49 -19.80 33.61 6.62
N ARG A 50 -20.37 32.55 6.03
CA ARG A 50 -20.76 31.38 6.79
C ARG A 50 -19.55 30.55 7.22
N VAL A 51 -18.52 30.38 6.39
CA VAL A 51 -17.28 29.72 6.78
C VAL A 51 -16.58 30.50 7.89
N GLU A 52 -16.44 31.81 7.73
CA GLU A 52 -15.85 32.72 8.72
C GLU A 52 -16.59 32.68 10.05
N THR A 53 -17.92 32.82 10.03
CA THR A 53 -18.76 32.75 11.26
C THR A 53 -18.62 31.39 11.94
N THR A 54 -18.59 30.30 11.18
CA THR A 54 -18.39 28.96 11.75
C THR A 54 -17.02 28.86 12.43
N ASN A 55 -15.98 29.45 11.83
CA ASN A 55 -14.64 29.48 12.41
C ASN A 55 -14.60 30.25 13.74
N GLU A 56 -15.24 31.42 13.80
CA GLU A 56 -15.36 32.20 15.04
C GLU A 56 -16.09 31.43 16.15
N MET A 57 -17.09 30.62 15.78
CA MET A 57 -17.83 29.78 16.72
C MET A 57 -16.99 28.61 17.23
N VAL A 58 -16.17 27.99 16.36
CA VAL A 58 -15.19 26.98 16.76
C VAL A 58 -14.21 27.61 17.74
N GLU A 59 -13.56 28.73 17.39
CA GLU A 59 -12.59 29.43 18.25
C GLU A 59 -13.19 29.82 19.60
N THR A 60 -14.45 30.26 19.62
CA THR A 60 -15.15 30.58 20.86
C THR A 60 -15.34 29.35 21.76
N ALA A 61 -15.56 28.18 21.17
CA ALA A 61 -15.84 26.96 21.90
C ALA A 61 -14.57 26.19 22.29
N THR A 62 -13.54 26.24 21.46
CA THR A 62 -12.28 25.48 21.62
C THR A 62 -11.17 26.31 22.26
N GLY A 63 -11.15 27.63 22.03
CA GLY A 63 -10.03 28.51 22.33
C GLY A 63 -9.01 28.63 21.19
N ASP A 64 -9.17 27.85 20.12
CA ASP A 64 -8.29 27.79 18.95
C ASP A 64 -9.10 27.86 17.65
N SER A 65 -8.65 28.61 16.66
CA SER A 65 -9.33 28.68 15.36
C SER A 65 -9.27 27.32 14.65
N ALA A 66 -10.30 27.01 13.85
CA ALA A 66 -10.32 25.80 13.02
C ALA A 66 -9.16 25.83 12.02
N GLU A 67 -8.43 24.73 11.89
CA GLU A 67 -7.40 24.55 10.87
C GLU A 67 -7.98 23.95 9.60
N PHE A 68 -9.06 23.18 9.73
CA PHE A 68 -9.66 22.40 8.66
C PHE A 68 -11.10 22.81 8.39
N ALA A 69 -11.47 22.85 7.11
CA ALA A 69 -12.85 22.96 6.69
C ALA A 69 -13.26 21.79 5.81
N PHE A 70 -14.37 21.15 6.15
CA PHE A 70 -14.93 20.09 5.33
C PHE A 70 -15.46 20.64 4.01
N VAL A 71 -14.98 20.10 2.89
CA VAL A 71 -15.42 20.41 1.54
C VAL A 71 -15.98 19.15 0.88
N LYS A 72 -17.23 19.18 0.42
CA LYS A 72 -17.93 17.96 -0.04
C LYS A 72 -17.26 17.33 -1.28
N ASN A 73 -16.76 18.15 -2.20
CA ASN A 73 -16.01 17.73 -3.36
C ASN A 73 -15.00 18.81 -3.77
N ASN A 74 -14.03 18.45 -4.61
CA ASN A 74 -13.03 19.38 -5.14
C ASN A 74 -13.53 20.28 -6.28
N ASP A 75 -14.74 20.04 -6.78
CA ASP A 75 -15.26 20.74 -7.96
C ASP A 75 -15.71 22.17 -7.65
N ASN A 76 -16.01 22.48 -6.38
CA ASN A 76 -16.42 23.82 -5.96
C ASN A 76 -15.22 24.74 -5.72
N LYS A 77 -14.80 25.44 -6.79
CA LYS A 77 -13.65 26.36 -6.76
C LYS A 77 -13.82 27.54 -5.80
N ASP A 78 -15.05 28.01 -5.59
CA ASP A 78 -15.31 29.16 -4.72
C ASP A 78 -15.10 28.79 -3.25
N LEU A 79 -15.65 27.66 -2.80
CA LEU A 79 -15.44 27.16 -1.43
C LEU A 79 -13.95 26.91 -1.17
N ASN A 80 -13.25 26.25 -2.09
CA ASN A 80 -11.81 26.00 -1.95
C ASN A 80 -11.00 27.31 -1.87
N ALA A 81 -11.33 28.32 -2.69
CA ALA A 81 -10.67 29.62 -2.65
C ALA A 81 -10.95 30.37 -1.33
N ILE A 82 -12.18 30.29 -0.82
CA ILE A 82 -12.58 30.90 0.46
C ILE A 82 -11.85 30.25 1.63
N VAL A 83 -11.81 28.92 1.68
CA VAL A 83 -11.11 28.15 2.71
C VAL A 83 -9.62 28.54 2.73
N ALA A 84 -8.99 28.61 1.56
CA ALA A 84 -7.60 29.07 1.43
C ALA A 84 -7.43 30.56 1.81
N GLN A 85 -8.40 31.43 1.50
CA GLN A 85 -8.36 32.85 1.88
C GLN A 85 -8.46 33.05 3.40
N LEU A 86 -9.09 32.11 4.10
CA LEU A 86 -9.21 32.09 5.55
C LEU A 86 -8.05 31.34 6.24
N ASP A 87 -6.96 31.07 5.51
CA ASP A 87 -5.78 30.33 5.99
C ASP A 87 -6.10 28.92 6.56
N MET A 88 -7.17 28.30 6.08
CA MET A 88 -7.57 26.93 6.45
C MET A 88 -7.26 25.94 5.34
N THR A 89 -7.19 24.65 5.68
CA THR A 89 -7.03 23.55 4.74
C THR A 89 -8.37 22.88 4.44
N GLY A 90 -8.71 22.75 3.15
CA GLY A 90 -9.93 22.09 2.70
C GLY A 90 -9.80 20.57 2.74
N ILE A 91 -10.67 19.91 3.50
CA ILE A 91 -10.71 18.46 3.63
C ILE A 91 -11.84 17.91 2.77
N VAL A 92 -11.47 17.27 1.67
CA VAL A 92 -12.42 16.58 0.80
C VAL A 92 -12.92 15.32 1.50
N THR A 93 -14.17 14.94 1.23
CA THR A 93 -14.76 13.67 1.67
C THR A 93 -13.70 12.56 1.69
N PRO A 94 -13.50 11.89 2.83
CA PRO A 94 -12.40 10.95 2.98
C PRO A 94 -12.57 9.73 2.07
N VAL A 95 -11.46 9.01 1.92
CA VAL A 95 -11.32 7.85 1.04
C VAL A 95 -12.33 6.75 1.36
N SER A 96 -12.84 6.66 2.60
CA SER A 96 -13.85 5.66 2.99
C SER A 96 -14.82 6.16 4.06
N GLU A 97 -16.12 6.16 3.73
CA GLU A 97 -17.23 6.39 4.66
C GLU A 97 -17.70 5.04 5.24
N LEU A 98 -17.68 4.92 6.57
CA LEU A 98 -18.10 3.73 7.30
C LEU A 98 -19.57 3.83 7.70
N LYS A 99 -20.33 2.74 7.51
CA LYS A 99 -21.74 2.63 7.88
C LYS A 99 -22.05 1.28 8.53
N PRO A 100 -22.96 1.22 9.50
CA PRO A 100 -23.44 -0.04 10.05
C PRO A 100 -24.10 -0.92 8.99
N SER A 101 -24.07 -2.23 9.22
CA SER A 101 -24.77 -3.22 8.39
C SER A 101 -25.47 -4.25 9.26
N ASP A 102 -26.62 -4.75 8.78
CA ASP A 102 -27.31 -5.89 9.39
C ASP A 102 -26.52 -7.21 9.21
N ASP A 103 -25.55 -7.21 8.29
CA ASP A 103 -24.60 -8.30 8.04
C ASP A 103 -23.30 -8.01 8.79
N GLU A 104 -23.20 -8.51 10.03
CA GLU A 104 -22.08 -8.25 10.94
C GLU A 104 -20.75 -8.74 10.37
N ASP A 105 -20.73 -9.92 9.74
CA ASP A 105 -19.51 -10.49 9.13
C ASP A 105 -18.99 -9.59 8.00
N LYS A 106 -19.90 -9.13 7.13
CA LYS A 106 -19.55 -8.21 6.05
C LYS A 106 -19.09 -6.85 6.58
N MET A 107 -19.74 -6.34 7.62
CA MET A 107 -19.35 -5.09 8.27
C MET A 107 -17.94 -5.17 8.85
N LEU A 108 -17.66 -6.23 9.60
CA LEU A 108 -16.35 -6.47 10.20
C LEU A 108 -15.27 -6.59 9.12
N LYS A 109 -15.53 -7.32 8.04
CA LYS A 109 -14.61 -7.43 6.91
C LYS A 109 -14.29 -6.06 6.28
N ASN A 110 -15.30 -5.21 6.11
CA ASN A 110 -15.10 -3.87 5.57
C ASN A 110 -14.29 -2.97 6.51
N ILE A 111 -14.54 -3.05 7.82
CA ILE A 111 -13.78 -2.30 8.83
C ILE A 111 -12.32 -2.74 8.84
N LYS A 112 -12.05 -4.05 8.93
CA LYS A 112 -10.68 -4.60 8.90
C LYS A 112 -9.92 -4.14 7.67
N ARG A 113 -10.56 -4.22 6.50
CA ARG A 113 -10.00 -3.74 5.23
C ARG A 113 -9.75 -2.23 5.23
N ALA A 114 -10.65 -1.43 5.78
CA ALA A 114 -10.48 0.02 5.80
C ALA A 114 -9.34 0.44 6.75
N VAL A 115 -9.20 -0.24 7.89
CA VAL A 115 -8.17 0.02 8.88
C VAL A 115 -6.79 -0.42 8.41
N ALA A 116 -6.67 -1.63 7.87
CA ALA A 116 -5.37 -2.15 7.42
C ALA A 116 -4.78 -1.37 6.22
N ARG A 117 -5.60 -0.57 5.53
CA ARG A 117 -5.15 0.40 4.52
C ARG A 117 -4.48 1.64 5.10
N GLY A 118 -4.60 1.93 6.39
CA GLY A 118 -4.01 3.13 7.01
C GLY A 118 -4.61 4.45 6.47
N GLY A 119 -5.87 4.42 6.04
CA GLY A 119 -6.53 5.57 5.44
C GLY A 119 -7.25 6.48 6.42
N ILE A 120 -7.62 7.67 5.96
CA ILE A 120 -8.55 8.56 6.70
C ILE A 120 -9.95 7.96 6.59
N LEU A 121 -10.56 7.64 7.74
CA LEU A 121 -11.91 7.08 7.85
C LEU A 121 -12.88 8.16 8.34
N SER A 122 -14.09 8.19 7.80
CA SER A 122 -15.20 8.99 8.35
C SER A 122 -16.40 8.12 8.68
N MET A 123 -17.15 8.58 9.67
CA MET A 123 -18.31 7.91 10.23
C MET A 123 -19.27 8.98 10.77
N ASP A 124 -20.58 8.72 10.69
CA ASP A 124 -21.57 9.55 11.37
C ASP A 124 -21.45 9.33 12.90
N PRO A 125 -21.45 10.39 13.73
CA PRO A 125 -21.47 10.23 15.19
C PRO A 125 -22.60 9.35 15.73
N ASP A 126 -23.73 9.25 15.02
CA ASP A 126 -24.84 8.37 15.40
C ASP A 126 -24.50 6.88 15.25
N ASP A 127 -23.46 6.55 14.46
CA ASP A 127 -22.99 5.18 14.21
C ASP A 127 -21.92 4.73 15.23
N ALA A 128 -21.91 5.32 16.43
CA ALA A 128 -20.95 5.03 17.50
C ALA A 128 -20.82 3.54 17.90
N SER A 129 -21.77 2.68 17.49
CA SER A 129 -21.66 1.23 17.63
C SER A 129 -20.49 0.61 16.86
N LEU A 130 -19.92 1.29 15.86
CA LEU A 130 -18.76 0.81 15.10
C LEU A 130 -17.43 0.96 15.85
N ILE A 131 -17.37 1.83 16.86
CA ILE A 131 -16.12 2.18 17.56
C ILE A 131 -15.39 0.97 18.16
N PRO A 132 -16.05 0.02 18.86
CA PRO A 132 -15.36 -1.16 19.38
C PRO A 132 -14.70 -2.00 18.28
N TYR A 133 -15.37 -2.18 17.14
CA TYR A 133 -14.86 -2.94 16.00
C TYR A 133 -13.69 -2.24 15.32
N LEU A 134 -13.74 -0.89 15.22
CA LEU A 134 -12.62 -0.10 14.71
C LEU A 134 -11.39 -0.27 15.59
N LYS A 135 -11.57 -0.20 16.92
CA LYS A 135 -10.47 -0.39 17.85
C LYS A 135 -9.87 -1.79 17.77
N GLU A 136 -10.71 -2.83 17.72
CA GLU A 136 -10.24 -4.21 17.57
C GLU A 136 -9.44 -4.40 16.27
N ALA A 137 -9.97 -3.90 15.14
CA ALA A 137 -9.28 -3.98 13.85
C ALA A 137 -7.95 -3.22 13.83
N ALA A 138 -7.85 -2.08 14.52
CA ALA A 138 -6.60 -1.31 14.60
C ALA A 138 -5.57 -1.99 15.49
N ASP A 139 -5.99 -2.56 16.62
CA ASP A 139 -5.12 -3.31 17.52
C ASP A 139 -4.56 -4.59 16.83
N GLU A 140 -5.30 -5.20 15.89
CA GLU A 140 -4.83 -6.36 15.10
C GLU A 140 -3.67 -6.04 14.15
N VAL A 141 -3.59 -4.81 13.63
CA VAL A 141 -2.56 -4.38 12.65
C VAL A 141 -1.59 -3.35 13.23
N ASP A 142 -1.54 -3.22 14.56
CA ASP A 142 -0.72 -2.25 15.32
C ASP A 142 -0.89 -0.79 14.86
N PHE A 143 -2.10 -0.41 14.47
CA PHE A 143 -2.42 0.96 14.07
C PHE A 143 -3.06 1.75 15.21
N GLU A 144 -2.80 3.05 15.22
CA GLU A 144 -3.47 3.99 16.13
C GLU A 144 -4.29 5.03 15.35
N PHE A 145 -5.50 5.29 15.84
CA PHE A 145 -6.31 6.41 15.36
C PHE A 145 -5.85 7.73 16.00
N ILE A 146 -5.29 8.60 15.17
CA ILE A 146 -4.91 9.96 15.52
C ILE A 146 -5.86 10.99 14.89
N PRO A 147 -6.01 12.20 15.47
CA PRO A 147 -6.71 13.29 14.82
C PRO A 147 -6.01 13.75 13.54
N LEU A 148 -6.76 14.42 12.67
CA LEU A 148 -6.26 14.86 11.36
C LEU A 148 -5.08 15.85 11.46
N GLU A 149 -5.06 16.73 12.46
CA GLU A 149 -3.95 17.65 12.71
C GLU A 149 -2.64 16.90 12.91
N ASN A 150 -2.66 15.80 13.67
CA ASN A 150 -1.46 15.03 13.99
C ASN A 150 -0.96 14.28 12.75
N LEU A 151 -1.90 13.79 11.92
CA LEU A 151 -1.56 13.18 10.65
C LEU A 151 -0.90 14.19 9.70
N ILE A 152 -1.41 15.42 9.63
CA ILE A 152 -0.86 16.47 8.75
C ILE A 152 0.45 17.03 9.31
N ALA A 153 0.56 17.20 10.62
CA ALA A 153 1.77 17.66 11.29
C ALA A 153 2.94 16.66 11.18
N ALA A 154 2.67 15.39 10.84
CA ALA A 154 3.72 14.43 10.50
C ALA A 154 4.51 14.83 9.25
N ASP A 155 3.97 15.73 8.40
CA ASP A 155 4.60 16.26 7.16
C ASP A 155 5.05 15.14 6.19
N GLU A 156 4.41 13.97 6.27
CA GLU A 156 4.62 12.85 5.37
C GLU A 156 3.68 12.98 4.17
N THR A 157 3.86 14.04 3.38
CA THR A 157 3.17 14.14 2.10
C THR A 157 3.75 13.14 1.12
N ARG A 158 2.88 12.46 0.37
CA ARG A 158 3.26 11.67 -0.80
C ARG A 158 4.07 12.57 -1.75
N LYS A 159 5.30 12.17 -2.04
CA LYS A 159 6.17 12.83 -3.02
C LYS A 159 5.62 12.60 -4.41
N ASP A 160 5.71 13.63 -5.26
CA ASP A 160 5.51 13.44 -6.70
C ASP A 160 6.60 12.49 -7.23
N PHE A 161 6.30 11.73 -8.28
CA PHE A 161 7.26 10.76 -8.86
C PHE A 161 8.64 11.38 -9.11
N SER A 162 8.68 12.61 -9.63
CA SER A 162 9.94 13.34 -9.90
C SER A 162 10.75 13.71 -8.65
N GLU A 163 10.15 13.65 -7.47
CA GLU A 163 10.77 13.97 -6.18
C GLU A 163 11.23 12.71 -5.44
N ILE A 164 10.80 11.52 -5.87
CA ILE A 164 11.23 10.25 -5.32
C ILE A 164 12.67 9.98 -5.80
N LYS A 165 13.59 9.84 -4.86
CA LYS A 165 14.99 9.56 -5.16
C LYS A 165 15.09 8.21 -5.88
N GLY A 166 15.68 8.20 -7.07
CA GLY A 166 15.84 6.99 -7.88
C GLY A 166 14.65 6.68 -8.79
N ALA A 167 13.62 7.54 -8.85
CA ALA A 167 12.48 7.34 -9.74
C ALA A 167 12.86 7.24 -11.23
N ASP A 168 13.96 7.88 -11.63
CA ASP A 168 14.51 7.84 -12.98
C ASP A 168 15.62 6.77 -13.15
N ALA A 169 15.75 5.83 -12.21
CA ALA A 169 16.81 4.82 -12.22
C ALA A 169 16.75 3.89 -13.45
N ILE A 170 15.55 3.73 -14.04
CA ILE A 170 15.40 3.08 -15.34
C ILE A 170 14.77 4.03 -16.37
N GLN A 171 15.05 3.81 -17.64
CA GLN A 171 14.39 4.49 -18.77
C GLN A 171 14.30 3.55 -19.98
N PRO A 172 13.23 3.62 -20.81
CA PRO A 172 13.25 2.95 -22.11
C PRO A 172 14.48 3.36 -22.93
N ASN A 173 15.14 2.38 -23.52
CA ASN A 173 16.37 2.53 -24.28
C ASN A 173 16.36 1.62 -25.52
N GLU A 174 16.32 2.26 -26.70
CA GLU A 174 16.38 1.57 -27.99
C GLU A 174 17.77 0.97 -28.27
N ASP A 175 18.82 1.52 -27.66
CA ASP A 175 20.19 1.05 -27.84
C ASP A 175 20.49 -0.08 -26.84
N MET A 176 20.22 -1.30 -27.30
CA MET A 176 20.55 -2.54 -26.60
C MET A 176 21.96 -3.05 -26.97
N THR A 177 22.80 -2.24 -27.60
CA THR A 177 24.17 -2.66 -27.94
C THR A 177 25.08 -2.58 -26.71
N ASP A 178 26.02 -3.52 -26.61
CA ASP A 178 27.01 -3.61 -25.53
C ASP A 178 26.46 -3.76 -24.09
N VAL A 179 25.17 -4.07 -23.92
CA VAL A 179 24.61 -4.51 -22.62
C VAL A 179 24.79 -6.01 -22.44
N VAL A 180 25.04 -6.46 -21.22
CA VAL A 180 25.20 -7.88 -20.89
C VAL A 180 24.16 -8.25 -19.84
N PRO A 181 23.12 -9.02 -20.21
CA PRO A 181 22.13 -9.45 -19.25
C PRO A 181 22.71 -10.31 -18.14
N HIS A 182 22.37 -9.97 -16.89
CA HIS A 182 22.71 -10.75 -15.71
C HIS A 182 21.50 -11.55 -15.26
N LEU A 183 21.42 -12.82 -15.66
CA LEU A 183 20.38 -13.74 -15.19
C LEU A 183 20.86 -14.47 -13.94
N HIS A 184 20.16 -14.29 -12.83
CA HIS A 184 20.48 -14.93 -11.55
C HIS A 184 19.44 -16.01 -11.23
N TYR A 185 19.84 -17.28 -11.26
CA TYR A 185 18.94 -18.41 -10.98
C TYR A 185 19.10 -18.97 -9.56
N GLN A 186 20.31 -18.86 -9.02
CA GLN A 186 20.76 -19.41 -7.75
C GLN A 186 22.11 -18.75 -7.40
N GLN A 187 22.48 -18.77 -6.12
CA GLN A 187 23.78 -18.31 -5.67
C GLN A 187 24.81 -19.46 -5.62
N PRO A 188 25.98 -19.33 -6.28
CA PRO A 188 27.05 -20.31 -6.15
C PRO A 188 27.72 -20.25 -4.77
N THR A 189 27.14 -20.92 -3.77
CA THR A 189 27.66 -20.96 -2.39
C THR A 189 27.66 -22.38 -1.81
N THR A 190 28.41 -22.56 -0.74
CA THR A 190 28.34 -23.76 0.11
C THR A 190 27.66 -23.50 1.45
N GLU A 191 27.40 -22.23 1.76
CA GLU A 191 26.64 -21.83 2.95
C GLU A 191 25.18 -22.20 2.78
N LYS A 192 24.54 -22.67 3.85
CA LYS A 192 23.14 -23.09 3.81
C LYS A 192 22.25 -21.85 3.89
N GLU A 193 22.22 -21.08 2.83
CA GLU A 193 21.37 -19.91 2.67
C GLU A 193 20.44 -20.12 1.48
N VAL A 194 19.21 -19.60 1.56
CA VAL A 194 18.24 -19.61 0.46
C VAL A 194 17.47 -18.30 0.40
N ALA A 195 17.08 -17.88 -0.81
CA ALA A 195 16.19 -16.75 -1.01
C ALA A 195 14.76 -17.26 -1.23
N LEU A 196 13.84 -16.87 -0.34
CA LEU A 196 12.41 -17.06 -0.55
C LEU A 196 11.85 -15.81 -1.24
N THR A 197 11.22 -16.00 -2.39
CA THR A 197 10.72 -14.90 -3.23
C THR A 197 9.26 -15.12 -3.62
N PHE A 198 8.53 -14.03 -3.80
CA PHE A 198 7.11 -14.05 -4.12
C PHE A 198 6.83 -13.29 -5.41
N ASP A 199 6.11 -13.92 -6.34
CA ASP A 199 5.65 -13.27 -7.57
C ASP A 199 4.18 -12.83 -7.46
N ASP A 200 3.79 -11.89 -8.31
CA ASP A 200 2.42 -11.40 -8.53
C ASP A 200 1.90 -10.37 -7.49
N TRP A 201 0.58 -10.39 -7.25
CA TRP A 201 -0.17 -9.49 -6.40
C TRP A 201 -1.53 -10.11 -6.08
N ALA A 202 -1.92 -10.10 -4.80
CA ALA A 202 -3.17 -10.68 -4.31
C ALA A 202 -4.08 -9.62 -3.66
N SER A 203 -5.22 -10.07 -3.14
CA SER A 203 -6.01 -9.24 -2.24
C SER A 203 -5.24 -8.92 -0.95
N GLU A 204 -5.66 -7.82 -0.34
CA GLU A 204 -5.14 -7.32 0.93
C GLU A 204 -5.13 -8.37 2.06
N THR A 205 -6.14 -9.25 2.11
CA THR A 205 -6.20 -10.33 3.11
C THR A 205 -5.06 -11.32 2.93
N ILE A 206 -4.79 -11.74 1.69
CA ILE A 206 -3.74 -12.74 1.40
C ILE A 206 -2.36 -12.14 1.60
N VAL A 207 -2.14 -10.90 1.15
CA VAL A 207 -0.84 -10.24 1.35
C VAL A 207 -0.55 -10.09 2.85
N GLN A 208 -1.52 -9.65 3.67
CA GLN A 208 -1.32 -9.57 5.12
C GLN A 208 -1.05 -10.94 5.74
N GLU A 209 -1.80 -11.97 5.39
CA GLU A 209 -1.59 -13.33 5.93
C GLU A 209 -0.18 -13.85 5.62
N VAL A 210 0.33 -13.63 4.41
CA VAL A 210 1.71 -13.97 4.05
C VAL A 210 2.72 -13.17 4.87
N LEU A 211 2.52 -11.85 5.01
CA LEU A 211 3.45 -11.01 5.78
C LEU A 211 3.44 -11.36 7.27
N ASP A 212 2.29 -11.67 7.85
CA ASP A 212 2.18 -12.04 9.26
C ASP A 212 2.90 -13.38 9.54
N ILE A 213 2.82 -14.33 8.61
CA ILE A 213 3.62 -15.58 8.68
C ILE A 213 5.11 -15.24 8.62
N LEU A 214 5.55 -14.41 7.65
CA LEU A 214 6.97 -14.02 7.55
C LEU A 214 7.48 -13.33 8.81
N ASP A 215 6.68 -12.46 9.42
CA ASP A 215 6.98 -11.79 10.69
C ASP A 215 7.10 -12.80 11.86
N GLU A 216 6.25 -13.83 11.93
CA GLU A 216 6.32 -14.87 12.97
C GLU A 216 7.65 -15.61 12.96
N TYR A 217 8.25 -15.83 11.78
CA TYR A 217 9.56 -16.46 11.64
C TYR A 217 10.73 -15.48 11.56
N GLU A 218 10.48 -14.17 11.67
CA GLU A 218 11.48 -13.11 11.52
C GLU A 218 12.24 -13.17 10.18
N ILE A 219 11.53 -13.48 9.08
CA ILE A 219 12.10 -13.66 7.74
C ILE A 219 11.75 -12.48 6.83
N GLN A 220 12.75 -12.00 6.09
CA GLN A 220 12.58 -11.04 5.01
C GLN A 220 12.60 -11.77 3.65
N SER A 221 12.01 -11.16 2.62
CA SER A 221 11.83 -11.79 1.31
C SER A 221 11.80 -10.74 0.21
N THR A 222 12.04 -11.17 -1.04
CA THR A 222 11.96 -10.30 -2.22
C THR A 222 10.64 -10.56 -2.95
N PHE A 223 9.83 -9.51 -3.12
CA PHE A 223 8.54 -9.55 -3.80
C PHE A 223 8.64 -8.95 -5.19
N TYR A 224 8.44 -9.76 -6.23
CA TYR A 224 8.36 -9.35 -7.62
C TYR A 224 6.91 -9.03 -7.98
N LEU A 225 6.57 -7.73 -7.99
CA LEU A 225 5.19 -7.28 -8.07
C LEU A 225 4.75 -7.02 -9.50
N LYS A 226 3.57 -7.54 -9.87
CA LYS A 226 2.84 -7.02 -11.03
C LYS A 226 2.05 -5.78 -10.63
N SER A 227 2.11 -4.71 -11.43
CA SER A 227 1.62 -3.41 -10.96
C SER A 227 0.16 -3.08 -11.25
N GLU A 228 -0.55 -3.85 -12.10
CA GLU A 228 -1.93 -3.54 -12.57
C GLU A 228 -2.92 -3.17 -11.45
N LYS A 229 -2.74 -3.71 -10.23
CA LYS A 229 -3.67 -3.51 -9.10
C LYS A 229 -3.05 -2.83 -7.88
N ILE A 230 -1.80 -2.40 -7.95
CA ILE A 230 -1.13 -1.77 -6.80
C ILE A 230 -1.79 -0.43 -6.45
N GLU A 231 -2.21 0.34 -7.46
CA GLU A 231 -2.86 1.64 -7.26
C GLU A 231 -4.19 1.56 -6.48
N GLU A 232 -4.82 0.37 -6.41
CA GLU A 232 -6.03 0.16 -5.61
C GLU A 232 -5.77 0.23 -4.09
N ASN A 233 -4.52 -0.05 -3.68
CA ASN A 233 -4.06 0.05 -2.29
C ASN A 233 -2.52 0.21 -2.23
N PRO A 234 -1.98 1.41 -2.55
CA PRO A 234 -0.54 1.64 -2.54
C PRO A 234 0.09 1.44 -1.15
N ASN A 235 -0.68 1.64 -0.09
CA ASN A 235 -0.22 1.45 1.29
C ASN A 235 0.16 -0.02 1.59
N LEU A 236 -0.48 -0.98 0.90
CA LEU A 236 -0.11 -2.39 1.04
C LEU A 236 1.26 -2.70 0.41
N ALA A 237 1.61 -2.05 -0.70
CA ALA A 237 2.94 -2.19 -1.29
C ALA A 237 4.00 -1.51 -0.42
N ARG A 238 3.68 -0.34 0.15
CA ARG A 238 4.54 0.35 1.12
C ARG A 238 4.79 -0.50 2.37
N LEU A 239 3.77 -1.22 2.85
CA LEU A 239 3.89 -2.10 4.01
C LEU A 239 4.97 -3.19 3.81
N LEU A 240 5.19 -3.67 2.58
CA LEU A 240 6.27 -4.62 2.28
C LEU A 240 7.63 -4.04 2.68
N ILE A 241 7.91 -2.82 2.24
CA ILE A 241 9.15 -2.11 2.57
C ILE A 241 9.24 -1.82 4.08
N GLU A 242 8.14 -1.41 4.71
CA GLU A 242 8.12 -1.09 6.14
C GLU A 242 8.41 -2.31 7.02
N ARG A 243 8.01 -3.51 6.59
CA ARG A 243 8.36 -4.80 7.22
C ARG A 243 9.75 -5.30 6.80
N GLY A 244 10.49 -4.53 6.00
CA GLY A 244 11.87 -4.80 5.60
C GLY A 244 12.00 -5.82 4.45
N HIS A 245 10.93 -6.09 3.72
CA HIS A 245 11.00 -6.86 2.48
C HIS A 245 11.52 -6.00 1.33
N GLU A 246 11.98 -6.65 0.27
CA GLU A 246 12.34 -5.99 -0.97
C GLU A 246 11.19 -6.02 -1.97
N VAL A 247 11.09 -4.98 -2.80
CA VAL A 247 10.13 -4.90 -3.89
C VAL A 247 10.88 -4.79 -5.21
N ALA A 248 10.56 -5.69 -6.14
CA ALA A 248 11.12 -5.83 -7.47
C ALA A 248 10.01 -5.82 -8.54
N ASN A 249 10.39 -5.66 -9.82
CA ASN A 249 9.43 -5.51 -10.91
C ASN A 249 9.06 -6.86 -11.56
N HIS A 250 7.77 -7.12 -11.70
CA HIS A 250 7.21 -8.29 -12.41
C HIS A 250 6.21 -7.89 -13.49
N THR A 251 6.53 -6.85 -14.27
CA THR A 251 5.70 -6.27 -15.34
C THR A 251 4.45 -5.55 -14.84
N HIS A 252 3.73 -4.85 -15.73
CA HIS A 252 2.47 -4.21 -15.39
C HIS A 252 1.32 -5.22 -15.48
N SER A 253 1.14 -5.78 -16.66
CA SER A 253 -0.03 -6.60 -17.02
C SER A 253 0.22 -8.12 -17.02
N HIS A 254 1.40 -8.56 -16.54
CA HIS A 254 1.85 -9.96 -16.59
C HIS A 254 1.82 -10.61 -18.00
N PRO A 255 2.33 -9.94 -19.06
CA PRO A 255 2.39 -10.51 -20.40
C PRO A 255 3.49 -11.57 -20.54
N ASP A 256 3.31 -12.54 -21.45
CA ASP A 256 4.42 -13.42 -21.85
C ASP A 256 5.46 -12.59 -22.61
N THR A 257 6.60 -12.30 -21.98
CA THR A 257 7.65 -11.44 -22.53
C THR A 257 8.20 -11.94 -23.87
N THR A 258 8.08 -13.24 -24.16
CA THR A 258 8.54 -13.84 -25.42
C THR A 258 7.64 -13.49 -26.61
N THR A 259 6.48 -12.88 -26.35
CA THR A 259 5.51 -12.47 -27.37
C THR A 259 5.58 -10.99 -27.71
N LEU A 260 6.30 -10.20 -26.92
CA LEU A 260 6.41 -8.75 -27.06
C LEU A 260 7.62 -8.36 -27.89
N THR A 261 7.52 -7.23 -28.58
CA THR A 261 8.70 -6.52 -29.07
C THR A 261 9.48 -5.88 -27.90
N PRO A 262 10.76 -5.56 -28.07
CA PRO A 262 11.53 -4.86 -27.03
C PRO A 262 10.89 -3.56 -26.57
N GLU A 263 10.32 -2.78 -27.49
CA GLU A 263 9.66 -1.51 -27.19
C GLU A 263 8.42 -1.72 -26.31
N GLU A 264 7.55 -2.66 -26.69
CA GLU A 264 6.35 -3.02 -25.91
C GLU A 264 6.72 -3.54 -24.51
N LEU A 265 7.78 -4.36 -24.41
CA LEU A 265 8.26 -4.87 -23.13
C LEU A 265 8.80 -3.73 -22.24
N GLN A 266 9.60 -2.83 -22.80
CA GLN A 266 10.14 -1.69 -22.04
C GLN A 266 9.05 -0.72 -21.61
N GLU A 267 8.01 -0.51 -22.43
CA GLU A 267 6.85 0.34 -22.06
C GLU A 267 6.09 -0.25 -20.87
N ASP A 268 5.75 -1.55 -20.91
CA ASP A 268 5.05 -2.23 -19.83
C ASP A 268 5.88 -2.28 -18.54
N VAL A 269 7.18 -2.56 -18.64
CA VAL A 269 8.10 -2.58 -17.48
C VAL A 269 8.34 -1.19 -16.91
N TYR A 270 8.44 -0.16 -17.75
CA TYR A 270 8.57 1.23 -17.29
C TYR A 270 7.32 1.68 -16.56
N GLN A 271 6.13 1.42 -17.12
CA GLN A 271 4.87 1.70 -16.45
C GLN A 271 4.82 1.02 -15.07
N ALA A 272 5.22 -0.25 -14.98
CA ALA A 272 5.26 -0.94 -13.70
C ALA A 272 6.23 -0.34 -12.71
N HIS A 273 7.43 0.05 -13.15
CA HIS A 273 8.41 0.71 -12.29
C HIS A 273 7.85 2.04 -11.74
N GLN A 274 7.18 2.83 -12.58
CA GLN A 274 6.55 4.08 -12.15
C GLN A 274 5.50 3.83 -11.07
N ILE A 275 4.55 2.94 -11.32
CA ILE A 275 3.47 2.61 -10.37
C ILE A 275 4.04 2.08 -9.05
N ILE A 276 5.01 1.17 -9.11
CA ILE A 276 5.64 0.59 -7.92
C ILE A 276 6.36 1.67 -7.11
N THR A 277 7.24 2.44 -7.75
CA THR A 277 7.99 3.55 -7.11
C THR A 277 7.04 4.54 -6.43
N GLU A 278 5.97 4.90 -7.13
CA GLU A 278 4.94 5.79 -6.64
C GLU A 278 4.12 5.22 -5.47
N ALA A 279 3.95 3.90 -5.40
CA ALA A 279 3.23 3.25 -4.32
C ALA A 279 4.08 3.11 -3.06
N ILE A 280 5.35 2.70 -3.23
CA ILE A 280 6.27 2.48 -2.10
C ILE A 280 6.98 3.77 -1.65
N GLN A 281 6.91 4.85 -2.44
CA GLN A 281 7.51 6.17 -2.15
C GLN A 281 9.05 6.18 -2.07
N GLU A 282 9.67 5.19 -2.69
CA GLU A 282 11.12 5.01 -2.83
C GLU A 282 11.44 4.20 -4.11
N GLN A 283 12.72 4.10 -4.45
CA GLN A 283 13.16 3.31 -5.59
C GLN A 283 13.03 1.81 -5.26
N PRO A 284 12.31 1.00 -6.07
CA PRO A 284 12.35 -0.45 -5.93
C PRO A 284 13.76 -0.98 -6.26
N THR A 285 14.01 -2.26 -5.95
CA THR A 285 15.24 -2.90 -6.42
C THR A 285 15.32 -2.84 -7.94
N LEU A 286 16.53 -2.78 -8.49
CA LEU A 286 16.76 -2.84 -9.93
C LEU A 286 16.79 -4.29 -10.41
N TYR A 287 15.90 -5.11 -9.85
CA TYR A 287 15.69 -6.50 -10.23
C TYR A 287 14.38 -6.63 -11.00
N PHE A 288 14.42 -7.45 -12.05
CA PHE A 288 13.27 -7.78 -12.86
C PHE A 288 13.09 -9.29 -12.91
N ARG A 289 11.86 -9.78 -12.78
CA ARG A 289 11.53 -11.18 -13.07
C ARG A 289 10.53 -11.25 -14.22
N PRO A 290 10.79 -12.03 -15.28
CA PRO A 290 9.84 -12.18 -16.37
C PRO A 290 8.65 -13.06 -15.94
N PRO A 291 7.41 -12.68 -16.29
CA PRO A 291 6.24 -13.56 -16.19
C PRO A 291 6.51 -14.96 -16.72
N PHE A 292 5.95 -15.96 -16.04
CA PHE A 292 6.10 -17.39 -16.34
C PHE A 292 7.55 -17.92 -16.26
N GLY A 293 8.50 -17.14 -15.74
CA GLY A 293 9.93 -17.50 -15.71
C GLY A 293 10.53 -17.67 -17.12
N ARG A 294 9.99 -16.98 -18.12
CA ARG A 294 10.37 -17.14 -19.52
C ARG A 294 10.87 -15.82 -20.10
N ILE A 295 12.13 -15.82 -20.56
CA ILE A 295 12.75 -14.67 -21.21
C ILE A 295 13.66 -15.13 -22.34
N GLU A 296 13.61 -14.42 -23.46
CA GLU A 296 14.49 -14.62 -24.60
C GLU A 296 15.63 -13.61 -24.62
N ASP A 297 16.67 -13.90 -25.41
CA ASP A 297 17.88 -13.08 -25.53
C ASP A 297 17.54 -11.60 -25.78
N GLN A 298 16.68 -11.32 -26.77
CA GLN A 298 16.29 -9.95 -27.12
C GLN A 298 15.55 -9.23 -25.97
N ALA A 299 14.67 -9.94 -25.27
CA ALA A 299 13.95 -9.39 -24.11
C ALA A 299 14.91 -9.11 -22.94
N SER A 300 15.85 -10.02 -22.65
CA SER A 300 16.85 -9.83 -21.59
C SER A 300 17.77 -8.64 -21.84
N HIS A 301 18.17 -8.40 -23.10
CA HIS A 301 18.91 -7.20 -23.48
C HIS A 301 18.06 -5.95 -23.36
N ALA A 302 16.77 -6.00 -23.73
CA ALA A 302 15.86 -4.88 -23.59
C ALA A 302 15.72 -4.42 -22.14
N ILE A 303 15.51 -5.37 -21.20
CA ILE A 303 15.41 -5.08 -19.77
C ILE A 303 16.71 -4.51 -19.22
N THR A 304 17.85 -5.13 -19.56
CA THR A 304 19.17 -4.67 -19.10
C THR A 304 19.48 -3.26 -19.64
N ALA A 305 19.12 -2.97 -20.90
CA ALA A 305 19.31 -1.66 -21.51
C ALA A 305 18.53 -0.55 -20.82
N MET A 306 17.45 -0.88 -20.11
CA MET A 306 16.70 0.11 -19.33
C MET A 306 17.42 0.56 -18.07
N GLY A 307 18.38 -0.21 -17.57
CA GLY A 307 19.07 0.06 -16.29
C GLY A 307 18.80 -0.97 -15.18
N TYR A 308 18.08 -2.06 -15.45
CA TYR A 308 17.98 -3.17 -14.50
C TYR A 308 19.34 -3.86 -14.32
N GLU A 309 19.71 -4.09 -13.07
CA GLU A 309 21.00 -4.67 -12.67
C GLU A 309 20.99 -6.20 -12.74
N ALA A 310 19.82 -6.81 -12.51
CA ALA A 310 19.66 -8.26 -12.60
C ALA A 310 18.27 -8.67 -13.08
N ILE A 311 18.25 -9.83 -13.74
CA ILE A 311 17.05 -10.57 -14.07
C ILE A 311 16.97 -11.73 -13.07
N GLY A 312 16.17 -11.54 -12.02
CA GLY A 312 15.98 -12.48 -10.93
C GLY A 312 15.14 -13.66 -11.38
N MET A 313 15.79 -14.77 -11.69
CA MET A 313 15.15 -16.05 -12.01
C MET A 313 15.01 -16.89 -10.73
N TYR A 314 14.76 -18.19 -10.87
CA TYR A 314 14.68 -19.14 -9.77
C TYR A 314 15.10 -20.53 -10.25
N ASP A 315 15.64 -21.35 -9.36
CA ASP A 315 15.89 -22.78 -9.59
C ASP A 315 14.74 -23.67 -9.07
N ILE A 316 13.94 -23.15 -8.13
CA ILE A 316 12.82 -23.88 -7.52
C ILE A 316 11.51 -23.13 -7.73
N SER A 317 10.61 -23.70 -8.54
CA SER A 317 9.21 -23.30 -8.57
C SER A 317 8.39 -24.23 -7.67
N SER A 318 7.66 -23.65 -6.72
CA SER A 318 6.87 -24.41 -5.74
C SER A 318 5.60 -25.03 -6.35
N TYR A 319 5.03 -24.43 -7.40
CA TYR A 319 3.72 -24.77 -8.00
C TYR A 319 2.53 -24.61 -7.04
N ASP A 320 2.68 -23.74 -6.05
CA ASP A 320 1.67 -23.26 -5.11
C ASP A 320 0.38 -22.74 -5.79
N TRP A 321 0.47 -22.20 -6.99
CA TRP A 321 -0.67 -21.68 -7.77
C TRP A 321 -1.49 -22.75 -8.51
N ASN A 322 -0.99 -24.00 -8.60
CA ASN A 322 -1.60 -25.03 -9.42
C ASN A 322 -2.43 -26.00 -8.58
N ASP A 323 -3.75 -25.94 -8.75
CA ASP A 323 -4.76 -26.72 -8.03
C ASP A 323 -4.74 -28.24 -8.33
N GLU A 324 -3.96 -28.68 -9.32
CA GLU A 324 -3.69 -30.10 -9.56
C GLU A 324 -2.75 -30.72 -8.52
N TYR A 325 -2.00 -29.90 -7.77
CA TYR A 325 -1.10 -30.33 -6.72
C TYR A 325 -1.71 -30.16 -5.33
N THR A 326 -1.37 -31.06 -4.42
CA THR A 326 -1.74 -30.90 -3.01
C THR A 326 -0.73 -30.01 -2.29
N GLU A 327 -1.12 -29.46 -1.14
CA GLU A 327 -0.22 -28.74 -0.22
C GLU A 327 1.06 -29.53 0.09
N ALA A 328 0.91 -30.83 0.36
CA ALA A 328 2.03 -31.73 0.57
C ALA A 328 2.94 -31.87 -0.68
N ASP A 329 2.38 -31.81 -1.89
CA ASP A 329 3.18 -31.85 -3.12
C ASP A 329 4.01 -30.57 -3.28
N VAL A 330 3.47 -29.41 -2.91
CA VAL A 330 4.20 -28.12 -2.90
C VAL A 330 5.40 -28.20 -1.95
N ILE A 331 5.18 -28.58 -0.69
CA ILE A 331 6.23 -28.69 0.33
C ILE A 331 7.30 -29.71 -0.11
N ASN A 332 6.87 -30.91 -0.53
CA ASN A 332 7.80 -31.96 -0.96
C ASN A 332 8.64 -31.52 -2.17
N ARG A 333 8.08 -30.75 -3.10
CA ARG A 333 8.82 -30.24 -4.26
C ARG A 333 9.95 -29.31 -3.84
N VAL A 334 9.66 -28.34 -2.97
CA VAL A 334 10.67 -27.42 -2.42
C VAL A 334 11.78 -28.22 -1.73
N MET A 335 11.40 -29.08 -0.78
CA MET A 335 12.36 -29.83 0.04
C MET A 335 13.16 -30.89 -0.72
N THR A 336 12.68 -31.37 -1.87
CA THR A 336 13.42 -32.35 -2.68
C THR A 336 14.51 -31.69 -3.54
N ILE A 337 14.34 -30.41 -3.88
CA ILE A 337 15.23 -29.70 -4.82
C ILE A 337 16.22 -28.79 -4.08
N ILE A 338 15.85 -28.28 -2.90
CA ILE A 338 16.63 -27.30 -2.14
C ILE A 338 18.10 -27.68 -1.95
N GLN A 339 18.96 -26.71 -2.23
CA GLN A 339 20.41 -26.78 -2.07
C GLN A 339 20.95 -25.41 -1.59
N PRO A 340 22.19 -25.34 -1.07
CA PRO A 340 22.87 -24.08 -0.81
C PRO A 340 22.75 -23.08 -1.96
N GLY A 341 22.21 -21.89 -1.68
CA GLY A 341 22.03 -20.81 -2.64
C GLY A 341 20.79 -20.92 -3.53
N SER A 342 19.84 -21.82 -3.26
CA SER A 342 18.59 -21.88 -4.03
C SER A 342 17.76 -20.60 -3.90
N VAL A 343 17.14 -20.20 -5.02
CA VAL A 343 16.10 -19.17 -5.11
C VAL A 343 14.76 -19.88 -5.31
N ILE A 344 13.87 -19.73 -4.33
CA ILE A 344 12.54 -20.34 -4.31
C ILE A 344 11.53 -19.30 -4.76
N VAL A 345 10.68 -19.64 -5.74
CA VAL A 345 9.50 -18.84 -6.08
C VAL A 345 8.22 -19.48 -5.53
N MET A 346 7.49 -18.67 -4.78
CA MET A 346 6.08 -18.83 -4.45
C MET A 346 5.32 -17.61 -5.02
N HIS A 347 4.00 -17.60 -4.91
CA HIS A 347 3.16 -16.54 -5.46
C HIS A 347 2.27 -15.94 -4.38
N ILE A 348 1.98 -14.67 -4.53
CA ILE A 348 0.90 -13.98 -3.84
C ILE A 348 -0.26 -13.80 -4.82
N LEU A 349 -1.14 -14.79 -4.85
CA LEU A 349 -2.40 -14.79 -5.60
C LEU A 349 -3.56 -15.14 -4.68
N ASP A 350 -4.78 -14.78 -5.07
CA ASP A 350 -5.98 -15.24 -4.36
C ASP A 350 -6.27 -16.71 -4.67
N ASP A 351 -6.82 -17.45 -3.70
CA ASP A 351 -7.29 -18.83 -3.85
C ASP A 351 -6.22 -19.88 -4.24
N ILE A 352 -4.97 -19.72 -3.78
CA ILE A 352 -3.85 -20.65 -4.01
C ILE A 352 -3.31 -21.26 -2.70
N HIS A 353 -2.33 -22.16 -2.79
CA HIS A 353 -1.79 -22.89 -1.64
C HIS A 353 -0.85 -22.09 -0.74
N THR A 354 -0.27 -20.95 -1.20
CA THR A 354 0.77 -20.23 -0.45
C THR A 354 0.43 -20.00 1.01
N PRO A 355 -0.71 -19.38 1.38
CA PRO A 355 -1.00 -19.11 2.78
C PRO A 355 -1.08 -20.38 3.65
N SER A 356 -1.56 -21.50 3.09
CA SER A 356 -1.73 -22.73 3.86
C SER A 356 -0.47 -23.58 3.99
N VAL A 357 0.57 -23.32 3.19
CA VAL A 357 1.81 -24.12 3.17
C VAL A 357 3.04 -23.35 3.59
N LEU A 358 2.96 -22.02 3.71
CA LEU A 358 4.14 -21.18 3.94
C LEU A 358 4.83 -21.51 5.27
N ASP A 359 4.08 -21.70 6.36
CA ASP A 359 4.60 -22.21 7.64
C ASP A 359 5.40 -23.49 7.47
N ASP A 360 4.79 -24.53 6.92
CA ASP A 360 5.41 -25.85 6.75
C ASP A 360 6.66 -25.80 5.85
N VAL A 361 6.65 -24.94 4.81
CA VAL A 361 7.82 -24.70 3.96
C VAL A 361 8.95 -24.06 4.76
N ILE A 362 8.67 -22.98 5.50
CA ILE A 362 9.66 -22.28 6.30
C ILE A 362 10.25 -23.20 7.37
N GLU A 363 9.40 -23.85 8.17
CA GLU A 363 9.82 -24.78 9.22
C GLU A 363 10.68 -25.92 8.66
N SER A 364 10.29 -26.48 7.51
CA SER A 364 11.04 -27.58 6.87
C SER A 364 12.43 -27.13 6.41
N ILE A 365 12.53 -25.93 5.83
CA ILE A 365 13.81 -25.36 5.36
C ILE A 365 14.73 -25.07 6.57
N GLN A 366 14.22 -24.44 7.62
CA GLN A 366 14.99 -24.17 8.84
C GLN A 366 15.40 -25.46 9.56
N ALA A 367 14.56 -26.49 9.56
CA ALA A 367 14.87 -27.80 10.15
C ALA A 367 16.06 -28.50 9.45
N GLU A 368 16.24 -28.26 8.15
CA GLU A 368 17.42 -28.70 7.40
C GLU A 368 18.65 -27.78 7.63
N GLY A 369 18.51 -26.73 8.43
CA GLY A 369 19.57 -25.82 8.85
C GLY A 369 19.91 -24.76 7.81
N TYR A 370 18.94 -24.35 6.99
CA TYR A 370 19.08 -23.20 6.10
C TYR A 370 18.68 -21.90 6.79
N GLU A 371 19.38 -20.82 6.45
CA GLU A 371 19.01 -19.44 6.77
C GLU A 371 18.35 -18.79 5.54
N PHE A 372 17.40 -17.90 5.78
CA PHE A 372 16.76 -17.12 4.72
C PHE A 372 17.51 -15.81 4.53
N VAL A 373 17.74 -15.45 3.27
CA VAL A 373 18.44 -14.22 2.88
C VAL A 373 17.62 -13.46 1.84
N LEU A 374 17.84 -12.15 1.75
CA LEU A 374 17.28 -11.33 0.69
C LEU A 374 18.03 -11.57 -0.63
N THR A 375 17.41 -11.21 -1.75
CA THR A 375 18.08 -11.33 -3.05
C THR A 375 19.27 -10.36 -3.13
N SER A 376 19.18 -9.16 -2.51
CA SER A 376 20.30 -8.20 -2.49
C SER A 376 21.53 -8.69 -1.75
N ASP A 377 21.38 -9.57 -0.75
CA ASP A 377 22.51 -10.18 -0.04
C ASP A 377 23.45 -10.94 -1.00
N TRP A 378 22.97 -11.29 -2.20
CA TRP A 378 23.76 -11.94 -3.25
C TRP A 378 24.07 -11.07 -4.45
N LEU A 379 23.21 -10.10 -4.78
CA LEU A 379 23.32 -9.31 -6.00
C LEU A 379 24.05 -7.97 -5.83
N ASP A 380 24.10 -7.43 -4.62
CA ASP A 380 24.69 -6.11 -4.34
C ASP A 380 26.14 -6.20 -3.80
N GLU A 381 26.75 -7.41 -3.79
CA GLU A 381 28.11 -7.68 -3.31
C GLU A 381 29.26 -7.32 -4.28
#